data_AF-A0A093HHI5-F1
#
_entry.id   AF-A0A093HHI5-F1
#
_cell.length_a   1.000
_cell.length_b   1.000
_cell.length_c   1.000
_cell.angle_alpha   90.00
_cell.angle_beta   90.00
_cell.angle_gamma   90.00
#
_symmetry.space_group_name_H-M   'P 1'
#
loop_
_entity.id
_entity.type
_entity.pdbx_description
1 polymer ?
#
loop_
_entity_poly.entity_id
_entity_poly.type
_entity_poly.pdbx_seq_one_letter_code
_entity_poly.pdbx_strand_id
1 'polypeptide(L)' 'EQVPVPVYHPTPSQTRLATQLTEEEQIRIAQRIGLIQHLPKGVYDPGRDGSEKKIRE' A
#
# COMPACT_ATOMS: atom_id res chain seq x y z
N GLU A 1 -7.87 -12.72 20.18
CA GLU A 1 -6.99 -11.53 20.21
C GLU A 1 -7.45 -10.54 19.15
N GLN A 2 -7.56 -9.25 19.46
CA GLN A 2 -7.76 -8.22 18.43
C GLN A 2 -6.41 -7.95 17.78
N VAL A 3 -6.31 -8.19 16.47
CA VAL A 3 -5.13 -7.80 15.69
C VAL A 3 -5.12 -6.28 15.61
N PRO A 4 -4.08 -5.59 16.09
CA PRO A 4 -4.02 -4.13 16.01
C PRO A 4 -4.02 -3.72 14.53
N VAL A 5 -4.85 -2.72 14.19
CA VAL A 5 -4.91 -2.20 12.84
C VAL A 5 -3.59 -1.48 12.52
N PRO A 6 -2.89 -1.83 11.42
CA PRO A 6 -1.64 -1.17 11.06
C PRO A 6 -1.82 0.31 10.76
N VAL A 7 -0.94 1.14 11.32
CA VAL A 7 -0.83 2.58 11.01
C VAL A 7 0.45 2.85 10.22
N TYR A 8 0.38 3.81 9.30
CA TYR A 8 1.46 4.17 8.37
C TYR A 8 1.84 5.64 8.53
N HIS A 9 3.10 5.96 8.23
CA HIS A 9 3.67 7.29 8.42
C HIS A 9 4.08 7.94 7.09
N PRO A 10 3.14 8.59 6.37
CA PRO A 10 3.42 9.23 5.08
C PRO A 10 4.39 10.43 5.21
N THR A 11 4.34 11.15 6.34
CA THR A 11 5.27 12.21 6.71
C THR A 11 5.68 12.04 8.18
N PRO A 12 6.82 12.61 8.62
CA PRO A 12 7.15 12.65 10.03
C PRO A 12 6.00 13.28 10.82
N SER A 13 5.62 12.67 11.93
CA SER A 13 4.52 13.12 12.81
C SER A 13 3.10 12.95 12.27
N GLN A 14 2.90 12.42 11.07
CA GLN A 14 1.57 12.05 10.58
C GLN A 14 1.39 10.54 10.60
N THR A 15 0.24 10.08 11.08
CA THR A 15 -0.20 8.69 11.06
C THR A 15 -1.49 8.55 10.27
N ARG A 16 -1.59 7.52 9.43
CA ARG A 16 -2.79 7.21 8.65
C ARG A 16 -3.01 5.71 8.55
N LEU A 17 -4.27 5.31 8.42
CA LEU A 17 -4.61 3.93 8.06
C LEU A 17 -4.30 3.69 6.58
N ALA A 18 -4.14 2.42 6.19
CA ALA A 18 -3.92 2.04 4.78
C ALA A 18 -5.00 2.59 3.84
N THR A 19 -6.25 2.61 4.29
CA THR A 19 -7.42 3.08 3.54
C THR A 19 -7.45 4.60 3.31
N GLN A 20 -6.58 5.34 4.00
CA GLN A 20 -6.52 6.82 3.96
C GLN A 20 -5.25 7.33 3.27
N LEU A 21 -4.42 6.44 2.73
CA LEU A 21 -3.22 6.81 2.00
C LEU A 21 -3.59 7.11 0.54
N THR A 22 -3.08 8.23 0.01
CA THR A 22 -3.11 8.45 -1.44
C THR A 22 -2.08 7.55 -2.14
N GLU A 23 -2.19 7.41 -3.46
CA GLU A 23 -1.22 6.66 -4.25
C GLU A 23 0.20 7.21 -4.06
N GLU A 24 0.38 8.53 -4.08
CA GLU A 24 1.71 9.12 -3.89
C GLU A 24 2.28 8.87 -2.48
N GLU A 25 1.42 8.79 -1.46
CA GLU A 25 1.84 8.45 -0.10
C GLU A 25 2.28 6.99 0.02
N GLN A 26 1.53 6.07 -0.59
CA GLN A 26 1.93 4.66 -0.66
C GLN A 26 3.25 4.49 -1.40
N ILE A 27 3.44 5.21 -2.53
CA ILE A 27 4.69 5.20 -3.30
C ILE A 27 5.86 5.69 -2.46
N ARG A 28 5.73 6.81 -1.73
CA ARG A 28 6.80 7.33 -0.86
C ARG A 28 7.17 6.35 0.25
N ILE A 29 6.18 5.71 0.87
CA ILE A 29 6.42 4.70 1.90
C ILE A 29 7.15 3.50 1.29
N ALA A 30 6.68 2.98 0.15
CA ALA A 30 7.29 1.85 -0.55
C ALA A 30 8.73 2.13 -0.99
N GLN A 31 9.02 3.35 -1.47
CA GLN A 31 10.37 3.79 -1.77
C GLN A 31 11.26 3.76 -0.52
N ARG A 32 10.78 4.31 0.60
CA ARG A 32 11.56 4.39 1.84
C ARG A 32 11.90 3.03 2.43
N ILE A 33 10.99 2.05 2.30
CA ILE A 33 11.20 0.68 2.79
C ILE A 33 11.82 -0.26 1.75
N GLY A 34 12.12 0.23 0.54
CA GLY A 34 12.75 -0.56 -0.53
C GLY A 34 11.82 -1.51 -1.28
N LEU A 35 10.50 -1.35 -1.18
CA LEU A 35 9.50 -2.22 -1.84
C LEU A 35 8.98 -1.68 -3.18
N ILE A 36 9.45 -0.52 -3.65
CA ILE A 36 8.93 0.14 -4.87
C ILE A 36 8.96 -0.77 -6.12
N GLN A 37 9.98 -1.62 -6.25
CA GLN A 37 10.13 -2.54 -7.39
C GLN A 37 9.16 -3.72 -7.35
N HIS A 38 8.57 -3.98 -6.18
CA HIS A 38 7.62 -5.07 -5.94
C HIS A 38 6.17 -4.59 -5.97
N LEU A 39 5.93 -3.29 -6.16
CA LEU A 39 4.57 -2.80 -6.30
C LEU A 39 3.95 -3.31 -7.61
N PRO A 40 2.66 -3.69 -7.59
CA PRO A 40 1.95 -4.04 -8.80
C PRO A 40 1.94 -2.85 -9.76
N LYS A 41 2.16 -3.14 -11.04
CA LYS A 41 2.10 -2.12 -12.11
C LYS A 41 0.69 -2.12 -12.70
N GLY A 42 0.01 -0.98 -12.65
CA GLY A 42 -1.33 -0.81 -13.22
C GLY A 42 -2.26 -0.02 -12.29
N VAL A 43 -3.37 0.47 -12.85
CA VAL A 43 -4.42 1.14 -12.07
C VAL A 43 -5.28 0.08 -11.41
N TYR A 44 -5.48 0.18 -10.10
CA TYR A 44 -6.40 -0.70 -9.38
C TYR A 44 -7.84 -0.40 -9.83
N ASP A 45 -8.44 -1.34 -10.56
CA ASP A 45 -9.85 -1.29 -10.95
C ASP A 45 -10.67 -2.15 -9.99
N PRO A 46 -11.53 -1.56 -9.14
CA PRO A 46 -12.32 -2.31 -8.16
C PRO A 46 -13.43 -3.19 -8.78
N GLY A 47 -13.65 -3.11 -10.10
CA GLY A 47 -14.60 -3.91 -10.86
C GLY A 47 -13.96 -5.08 -11.62
N ARG A 48 -12.63 -5.16 -11.70
CA ARG A 48 -11.93 -6.36 -12.18
C ARG A 48 -11.80 -7.36 -11.03
N ASP A 49 -12.46 -8.50 -11.22
CA ASP A 49 -12.39 -9.67 -10.36
C ASP A 49 -10.95 -9.91 -9.86
N GLY A 50 -10.79 -10.14 -8.54
CA GLY A 50 -9.54 -10.09 -7.76
C GLY A 50 -8.45 -11.11 -8.11
N SER A 51 -8.47 -11.63 -9.33
CA SER A 51 -7.57 -12.60 -9.92
C SER A 51 -6.19 -12.01 -10.27
N GLU A 52 -6.04 -10.68 -10.39
CA GLU A 52 -4.78 -10.03 -10.81
C GLU A 52 -3.89 -9.57 -9.63
N LYS A 53 -3.98 -10.23 -8.45
CA LYS A 53 -3.02 -10.01 -7.34
C LYS A 53 -2.43 -11.32 -6.82
N LYS A 54 -1.70 -12.03 -7.68
CA LYS A 54 -0.68 -12.99 -7.24
C LYS A 54 0.63 -12.66 -7.92
N ILE A 55 1.42 -11.83 -7.26
CA ILE A 55 2.87 -11.80 -7.49
C ILE A 55 3.35 -13.16 -6.96
N ARG A 56 3.63 -14.08 -7.89
CA ARG A 56 4.22 -15.39 -7.63
C ARG A 56 5.72 -15.18 -7.34
N GLU A 57 6.20 -15.97 -6.39
CA GLU A 57 7.58 -16.08 -5.86
C GLU A 57 8.69 -15.89 -6.90
#